data_AF-A0A285U0H7-F1
#
_entry.id   AF-A0A285U0H7-F1
#
_cell.length_a   1.000
_cell.length_b   1.000
_cell.length_c   1.000
_cell.angle_alpha   90.00
_cell.angle_beta   90.00
_cell.angle_gamma   90.00
#
_symmetry.space_group_name_H-M   'P 1'
#
loop_
_entity.id
_entity.type
_entity.pdbx_description
1 polymer ?
#
loop_
_entity_poly.entity_id
_entity_poly.type
_entity_poly.pdbx_seq_one_letter_code
_entity_poly.pdbx_strand_id
1 'polypeptide(L)'
;MILSEMLETIALIETALAGKTREDLARNDILRLAIQRAIEIISEASRHIPDVLLLRLPTFPGDRSAPWAISSDMNITELPTTSYGTSSSAIFRT
;
A
#
# COMPACT_ATOMS: atom_id res chain seq x y z
N MET A 1 19.92 -0.69 8.83
CA MET A 1 19.72 -0.18 7.44
C MET A 1 18.28 0.26 7.32
N ILE A 2 17.97 1.22 6.45
CA ILE A 2 16.62 1.82 6.32
C ILE A 2 15.52 0.78 6.02
N LEU A 3 15.85 -0.27 5.26
CA LEU A 3 14.92 -1.38 4.98
C LEU A 3 14.56 -2.19 6.23
N SER A 4 15.53 -2.41 7.12
CA SER A 4 15.29 -3.11 8.39
C SER A 4 14.32 -2.34 9.27
N GLU A 5 14.48 -1.02 9.36
CA GLU A 5 13.60 -0.15 10.15
C GLU A 5 12.15 -0.18 9.62
N MET A 6 11.97 -0.20 8.30
CA MET A 6 10.64 -0.36 7.70
C MET A 6 10.01 -1.70 8.05
N LEU A 7 10.76 -2.80 7.92
CA LEU A 7 10.26 -4.15 8.24
C LEU A 7 9.93 -4.30 9.72
N GLU A 8 10.78 -3.78 10.61
CA GLU A 8 10.53 -3.76 12.05
C GLU A 8 9.26 -2.95 12.38
N THR A 9 9.07 -1.80 11.74
CA THR A 9 7.88 -0.97 11.95
C THR A 9 6.61 -1.64 11.43
N ILE A 10 6.68 -2.34 10.30
CA ILE A 10 5.56 -3.14 9.77
C ILE A 10 5.20 -4.27 10.74
N ALA A 11 6.21 -5.02 11.23
CA ALA A 11 5.98 -6.10 12.19
C ALA A 11 5.36 -5.59 13.51
N LEU A 12 5.74 -4.38 13.95
CA LEU A 12 5.11 -3.72 15.10
C LEU A 12 3.63 -3.41 14.84
N ILE A 13 3.27 -2.91 13.65
CA ILE A 13 1.87 -2.67 13.27
C ILE A 13 1.08 -3.98 13.25
N GLU A 14 1.60 -5.02 12.61
CA GLU A 14 0.95 -6.33 12.53
C GLU A 14 0.70 -6.92 13.91
N THR A 15 1.69 -6.87 14.79
CA THR A 15 1.58 -7.34 16.18
C THR A 15 0.55 -6.52 16.96
N ALA A 16 0.56 -5.19 16.80
CA ALA A 16 -0.37 -4.30 17.49
C ALA A 16 -1.82 -4.50 17.03
N LEU A 17 -2.04 -4.92 15.79
CA LEU A 17 -3.37 -5.15 15.20
C LEU A 17 -3.85 -6.60 15.31
N ALA A 18 -2.98 -7.54 15.66
CA ALA A 18 -3.32 -8.95 15.76
C ALA A 18 -4.56 -9.18 16.66
N GLY A 19 -5.58 -9.82 16.10
CA GLY A 19 -6.83 -10.14 16.80
C GLY A 19 -7.73 -8.94 17.14
N LYS A 20 -7.41 -7.73 16.66
CA LYS A 20 -8.24 -6.53 16.86
C LYS A 20 -9.21 -6.34 15.70
N THR A 21 -10.43 -5.94 16.02
CA THR A 21 -11.39 -5.50 15.02
C THR A 21 -11.17 -4.03 14.65
N ARG A 22 -11.80 -3.60 13.55
CA ARG A 22 -11.78 -2.19 13.14
C ARG A 22 -12.45 -1.30 14.18
N GLU A 23 -13.46 -1.79 14.88
CA GLU A 23 -14.15 -1.10 15.96
C GLU A 23 -13.24 -0.96 17.20
N ASP A 24 -12.39 -1.94 17.49
CA ASP A 24 -11.38 -1.84 18.56
C ASP A 24 -10.31 -0.81 18.25
N LEU A 25 -9.91 -0.72 16.97
CA LEU A 25 -9.03 0.35 16.51
C LEU A 25 -9.72 1.71 16.63
N ALA A 26 -10.96 1.84 16.16
CA ALA A 26 -11.71 3.11 16.19
C ALA A 26 -11.93 3.65 17.60
N ARG A 27 -12.08 2.78 18.60
CA ARG A 27 -12.32 3.16 20.01
C ARG A 27 -11.04 3.40 20.81
N ASN A 28 -9.86 3.18 20.24
CA ASN A 28 -8.58 3.30 20.94
C ASN A 28 -7.70 4.35 20.28
N ASP A 29 -7.78 5.59 20.78
CA ASP A 29 -7.04 6.73 20.21
C ASP A 29 -5.53 6.57 20.32
N ILE A 30 -5.01 5.94 21.37
CA ILE A 30 -3.57 5.67 21.51
C ILE A 30 -3.12 4.73 20.39
N LEU A 31 -3.85 3.64 20.15
CA LEU A 31 -3.53 2.69 19.09
C LEU A 31 -3.59 3.36 17.71
N ARG A 32 -4.59 4.21 17.47
CA ARG A 32 -4.72 4.95 16.20
C ARG A 32 -3.54 5.90 15.97
N LEU A 33 -3.18 6.69 16.98
CA LEU A 33 -2.05 7.61 16.91
C LEU A 33 -0.72 6.86 16.75
N ALA A 34 -0.55 5.73 17.43
CA ALA A 34 0.64 4.89 17.27
C ALA A 34 0.77 4.34 15.85
N ILE A 35 -0.32 3.86 15.25
CA ILE A 35 -0.33 3.35 13.87
C ILE A 35 -0.07 4.49 12.86
N GLN A 36 -0.69 5.66 13.05
CA GLN A 36 -0.42 6.86 12.24
C GLN A 36 1.08 7.16 12.25
N ARG A 37 1.69 7.19 13.44
CA ARG A 37 3.12 7.47 13.58
C ARG A 37 3.99 6.40 12.92
N ALA A 38 3.62 5.13 13.07
CA ALA A 38 4.33 4.02 12.43
C ALA A 38 4.31 4.15 10.89
N ILE A 39 3.17 4.54 10.31
CA ILE A 39 3.04 4.81 8.86
C ILE A 39 3.92 5.98 8.42
N GLU A 40 3.99 7.07 9.21
CA GLU A 40 4.88 8.19 8.91
C GLU A 40 6.35 7.80 8.91
N ILE A 41 6.78 6.97 9.87
CA ILE A 41 8.16 6.48 9.96
C ILE A 41 8.51 5.65 8.71
N ILE A 42 7.63 4.72 8.31
CA ILE A 42 7.81 3.93 7.09
C ILE A 42 7.87 4.85 5.86
N SER A 43 7.01 5.87 5.82
CA SER A 43 6.98 6.82 4.70
C SER A 43 8.26 7.66 4.60
N GLU A 44 8.83 8.08 5.72
CA GLU A 44 10.11 8.80 5.75
C GLU A 44 11.27 7.88 5.36
N ALA A 45 11.33 6.67 5.93
CA ALA A 45 12.31 5.66 5.55
C ALA A 45 12.26 5.35 4.04
N SER A 46 11.05 5.31 3.46
CA SER A 46 10.86 5.10 2.02
C SER A 46 11.50 6.21 1.16
N ARG A 47 11.51 7.47 1.63
CA ARG A 47 12.15 8.60 0.90
C ARG A 47 13.67 8.51 0.86
N HIS A 48 14.27 7.76 1.78
CA HIS A 48 15.71 7.57 1.87
C HIS A 48 16.20 6.37 1.04
N ILE A 49 15.32 5.68 0.32
CA ILE A 49 15.71 4.61 -0.60
C ILE A 49 16.54 5.22 -1.76
N PRO A 50 17.77 4.75 -2.01
CA PRO A 50 18.62 5.30 -3.06
C PRO A 50 17.98 5.23 -4.45
N ASP A 51 18.04 6.32 -5.21
CA ASP A 51 17.48 6.44 -6.57
C ASP A 51 18.00 5.35 -7.53
N VAL A 52 19.23 4.87 -7.33
CA VAL A 52 19.82 3.78 -8.14
C VAL A 52 19.01 2.48 -8.07
N LEU A 53 18.28 2.24 -6.98
CA LEU A 53 17.36 1.11 -6.85
C LEU A 53 16.02 1.41 -7.53
N LEU A 54 15.57 2.66 -7.51
CA LEU A 54 14.35 3.12 -8.18
C LEU A 54 14.50 3.11 -9.71
N LEU A 55 15.70 3.35 -10.24
CA LEU A 55 16.02 3.31 -11.67
C LEU A 55 15.95 1.90 -12.30
N ARG A 56 15.90 0.84 -11.48
CA ARG A 56 15.73 -0.55 -11.95
C ARG A 56 14.28 -1.00 -11.95
N LEU A 57 13.38 -0.25 -11.35
CA LEU A 57 11.96 -0.47 -11.51
C LEU A 57 11.58 0.08 -12.89
N PRO A 58 10.69 -0.61 -13.64
CA PRO A 58 10.06 0.04 -14.79
C PRO A 58 9.48 1.35 -14.26
N THR A 59 10.00 2.46 -14.76
CA THR A 59 9.60 3.82 -14.34
C THR A 59 8.09 3.84 -14.28
N PHE A 60 7.52 3.93 -13.08
CA PHE A 60 6.10 4.21 -12.93
C PHE A 60 5.92 5.61 -13.51
N PRO A 61 5.30 5.76 -14.69
CA PRO A 61 5.38 7.02 -15.38
C PRO A 61 4.49 7.98 -14.61
N GLY A 62 5.05 9.10 -14.17
CA GLY A 62 4.31 10.36 -14.14
C GLY A 62 3.98 10.83 -15.58
N ASP A 63 3.67 9.90 -16.47
CA ASP A 63 3.10 10.16 -17.77
C ASP A 63 1.59 10.14 -17.57
N ARG A 64 0.94 11.29 -17.79
CA ARG A 64 -0.52 11.41 -17.74
C ARG A 64 -1.22 10.57 -18.81
N SER A 65 -0.48 9.83 -19.64
CA SER A 65 -0.97 8.91 -20.65
C SER A 65 -1.16 7.46 -20.17
N ALA A 66 -0.68 7.08 -18.98
CA ALA A 66 -0.84 5.70 -18.49
C ALA A 66 -2.31 5.42 -18.10
N PRO A 67 -2.92 4.31 -18.55
CA PRO A 67 -4.35 4.05 -18.35
C PRO A 67 -4.74 3.88 -16.88
N TRP A 68 -3.81 3.55 -15.99
CA TRP A 68 -4.08 3.41 -14.55
C TRP A 68 -3.84 4.70 -13.76
N ALA A 69 -3.35 5.78 -14.38
CA ALA A 69 -3.06 7.04 -13.70
C ALA A 69 -4.37 7.69 -13.22
N ILE A 70 -4.58 7.69 -11.91
CA ILE A 70 -5.76 8.27 -11.28
C ILE A 70 -5.55 9.78 -11.21
N SER A 71 -6.22 10.54 -12.08
CA SER A 71 -6.23 12.00 -11.98
C SER A 71 -6.96 12.42 -10.70
N SER A 72 -6.48 13.49 -10.04
CA SER A 72 -7.11 14.05 -8.83
C SER A 72 -8.58 14.46 -9.03
N ASP A 73 -8.99 14.65 -10.29
CA ASP A 73 -10.36 15.03 -10.68
C ASP A 73 -11.21 13.83 -11.15
N MET A 74 -10.68 12.60 -11.10
CA MET A 74 -11.35 11.40 -11.61
C MET A 74 -12.34 10.83 -10.58
N ASN A 75 -13.61 10.70 -10.98
CA ASN A 75 -14.63 10.07 -10.15
C ASN A 75 -14.36 8.55 -10.04
N ILE A 76 -14.59 7.95 -8.87
CA ILE A 76 -14.35 6.50 -8.61
C ILE A 76 -15.08 5.60 -9.63
N THR A 77 -16.21 6.05 -10.16
CA THR A 77 -17.01 5.34 -11.18
C THR A 77 -16.35 5.31 -12.56
N GLU A 78 -15.35 6.15 -12.80
CA GLU A 78 -14.65 6.31 -14.09
C GLU A 78 -13.27 5.62 -14.11
N LEU A 79 -12.89 4.95 -13.02
CA LEU A 79 -11.66 4.15 -13.00
C LEU A 79 -11.75 3.00 -14.02
N PRO A 80 -10.69 2.76 -14.82
CA PRO A 80 -10.67 1.60 -15.68
C PRO A 80 -10.63 0.34 -14.82
N THR A 81 -11.67 -0.48 -14.94
CA THR A 81 -11.73 -1.81 -14.35
C THR A 81 -10.70 -2.68 -15.04
N THR A 82 -9.46 -2.61 -14.56
CA THR A 82 -8.40 -3.51 -15.04
C THR A 82 -8.82 -4.91 -14.63
N SER A 83 -9.42 -5.67 -15.55
CA SER A 83 -9.60 -7.10 -15.36
C SER A 83 -8.20 -7.70 -15.38
N TYR A 84 -7.61 -7.87 -14.20
CA TYR A 84 -6.45 -8.75 -14.05
C TYR A 84 -6.92 -10.12 -14.53
N GLY A 85 -6.46 -10.51 -15.72
CA GLY A 85 -6.84 -11.76 -16.35
C GLY A 85 -6.49 -12.92 -15.43
N THR A 86 -7.50 -13.50 -14.79
CA THR A 86 -7.41 -14.82 -14.21
C THR A 86 -7.33 -15.83 -15.35
N SER A 87 -6.11 -16.08 -15.83
CA SER A 87 -5.78 -17.41 -16.31
C SER A 87 -5.80 -18.34 -15.09
N SER A 88 -6.96 -18.86 -14.74
CA SER A 88 -7.05 -20.07 -13.93
C SER A 88 -8.31 -20.85 -14.27
N SER A 89 -8.04 -21.97 -14.94
CA SER A 89 -8.75 -23.24 -14.83
C SER A 89 -10.22 -23.30 -15.24
N ALA A 90 -10.42 -24.03 -16.33
CA ALA A 90 -11.50 -24.98 -16.49
C ALA A 90 -11.63 -25.91 -15.26
N ILE A 91 -12.22 -25.42 -14.17
CA ILE A 91 -12.71 -26.23 -13.04
C ILE A 91 -13.98 -25.53 -12.56
N PHE A 92 -15.10 -25.99 -13.08
CA PHE A 92 -16.43 -26.17 -12.46
C PHE A 92 -17.52 -25.92 -13.52
N ARG A 93 -17.86 -26.98 -14.26
CA ARG A 93 -19.19 -27.10 -14.87
C ARG A 93 -20.18 -27.33 -13.74
N THR A 94 -21.35 -26.70 -13.79
CA THR A 94 -22.63 -27.43 -13.84
C THR A 94 -23.63 -26.55 -14.56
#